data_AF-A0A949LPP3-F1
#
_entry.id   AF-A0A949LPP3-F1
#
_cell.length_a   1.000
_cell.length_b   1.000
_cell.length_c   1.000
_cell.angle_alpha   90.00
_cell.angle_beta   90.00
_cell.angle_gamma   90.00
#
_symmetry.space_group_name_H-M   'P 1'
#
loop_
_entity.id
_entity.type
_entity.pdbx_description
1 polymer ?
#
loop_
_entity_poly.entity_id
_entity_poly.type
_entity_poly.pdbx_seq_one_letter_code
_entity_poly.pdbx_strand_id
1 'polypeptide(L)'
;MWLPKKLRKAADPVAKAAEIKAKHEAKRKVQGLFTPAQEDLMDELGLTPGSAKEIRKEKRAKSPKSRDPLTARQRKLAEELGLLKRD
;
A
#
# COMPACT_ATOMS: atom_id res chain seq x y z
N MET A 1 13.50 -7.31 -52.77
CA MET A 1 14.93 -7.67 -52.58
C MET A 1 15.09 -8.27 -51.19
N TRP A 2 15.43 -9.54 -51.09
CA TRP A 2 15.65 -10.25 -49.82
C TRP A 2 17.15 -10.17 -49.48
N LEU A 3 17.53 -9.62 -48.32
CA LEU A 3 18.94 -9.55 -47.94
C LEU A 3 19.55 -10.96 -47.76
N PRO A 4 20.78 -11.22 -48.26
CA PRO A 4 21.43 -12.51 -48.14
C PRO A 4 21.75 -12.84 -46.68
N LYS A 5 21.43 -14.08 -46.28
CA LYS A 5 21.50 -14.63 -44.91
C LYS A 5 22.92 -14.68 -44.28
N LYS A 6 23.96 -14.13 -44.92
CA LYS A 6 25.38 -14.33 -44.56
C LYS A 6 26.07 -13.13 -43.90
N LEU A 7 25.34 -12.20 -43.32
CA LEU A 7 25.91 -11.08 -42.55
C LEU A 7 25.32 -10.92 -41.14
N ARG A 8 24.76 -11.98 -40.56
CA ARG A 8 24.58 -12.01 -39.11
C ARG A 8 25.94 -12.33 -38.51
N LYS A 9 26.75 -11.29 -38.26
CA LYS A 9 27.93 -11.40 -37.39
C LYS A 9 27.48 -12.21 -36.16
N ALA A 10 28.19 -13.28 -35.85
CA ALA A 10 27.97 -14.06 -34.64
C ALA A 10 28.28 -13.14 -33.45
N ALA A 11 27.29 -12.34 -33.06
CA ALA A 11 27.36 -11.55 -31.83
C ALA A 11 27.56 -12.56 -30.71
N ASP A 12 28.65 -12.35 -29.97
CA ASP A 12 29.08 -13.21 -28.88
C ASP A 12 27.87 -13.59 -28.01
N PRO A 13 27.59 -14.88 -27.79
CA PRO A 13 26.46 -15.32 -26.97
C PRO A 13 26.47 -14.69 -25.58
N VAL A 14 27.66 -14.36 -25.05
CA VAL A 14 27.81 -13.67 -23.76
C VAL A 14 27.30 -12.23 -23.85
N ALA A 15 27.65 -11.50 -24.92
CA ALA A 15 27.17 -10.14 -25.14
C ALA A 15 25.65 -10.08 -25.32
N LYS A 16 25.08 -11.04 -26.06
CA LYS A 16 23.61 -11.17 -26.18
C LYS A 16 22.94 -11.50 -24.85
N ALA A 17 23.53 -12.37 -24.04
CA ALA A 17 22.99 -12.71 -22.73
C ALA A 17 23.00 -11.49 -21.80
N ALA A 18 24.06 -10.68 -21.82
CA ALA A 18 24.13 -9.43 -21.08
C ALA A 18 23.06 -8.42 -21.56
N GLU A 19 22.87 -8.28 -22.88
CA GLU A 19 21.85 -7.40 -23.45
C GLU A 19 20.42 -7.85 -23.08
N ILE A 20 20.15 -9.16 -23.08
CA ILE A 20 18.87 -9.72 -22.67
C ILE A 20 18.62 -9.46 -21.18
N LYS A 21 19.64 -9.66 -20.31
CA LYS A 21 19.54 -9.37 -18.88
C LYS A 21 19.26 -7.89 -18.62
N ALA A 22 19.98 -6.99 -19.29
CA ALA A 22 19.78 -5.55 -19.18
C ALA A 22 18.37 -5.13 -19.62
N LYS A 23 17.88 -5.64 -20.75
CA LYS A 23 16.51 -5.38 -21.23
C LYS A 23 15.45 -5.93 -20.27
N HIS A 24 15.69 -7.11 -19.70
CA HIS A 24 14.77 -7.72 -18.74
C HIS A 24 14.72 -6.95 -17.42
N GLU A 25 15.87 -6.47 -16.92
CA GLU A 25 15.93 -5.65 -15.72
C GLU A 25 15.25 -4.28 -15.94
N ALA A 26 15.48 -3.63 -17.09
CA ALA A 26 14.79 -2.41 -17.46
C ALA A 26 13.27 -2.60 -17.53
N LYS A 27 12.80 -3.73 -18.08
CA LYS A 27 11.37 -4.07 -18.08
C LYS A 27 10.84 -4.37 -16.69
N ARG A 28 11.60 -5.03 -15.80
CA ARG A 28 11.20 -5.25 -14.41
C ARG A 28 11.01 -3.94 -13.64
N LYS A 29 11.86 -2.94 -13.87
CA LYS A 29 11.72 -1.61 -13.24
C LYS A 29 10.45 -0.87 -13.69
N VAL A 30 9.93 -1.18 -14.87
CA VAL A 30 8.71 -0.56 -15.43
C VAL A 30 7.45 -1.40 -15.16
N GLN A 31 7.58 -2.60 -14.59
CA GLN A 31 6.46 -3.47 -14.22
C GLN A 31 5.82 -3.10 -12.88
N GLY A 32 5.83 -1.82 -12.52
CA GLY A 32 4.98 -1.27 -11.47
C GLY A 32 3.53 -1.13 -11.95
N LEU A 33 2.59 -1.00 -11.02
CA LEU A 33 1.19 -0.66 -11.34
C LEU A 33 1.07 0.76 -11.92
N PHE A 34 2.07 1.59 -11.64
CA PHE A 34 2.18 2.98 -12.05
C PHE A 34 3.41 3.15 -12.95
N THR A 35 3.36 4.13 -13.85
CA THR A 35 4.56 4.55 -14.59
C THR A 35 5.51 5.28 -13.64
N PRO A 36 6.82 5.35 -13.93
CA PRO A 36 7.76 6.07 -13.07
C PRO A 36 7.35 7.53 -12.82
N ALA A 37 6.85 8.22 -13.85
CA ALA A 37 6.32 9.58 -13.71
C ALA A 37 5.06 9.66 -12.82
N GLN A 38 4.25 8.60 -12.78
CA GLN A 38 3.12 8.50 -11.86
C GLN A 38 3.57 8.20 -10.43
N GLU A 39 4.63 7.40 -10.24
CA GLU A 39 5.23 7.14 -8.93
C GLU A 39 5.82 8.42 -8.33
N ASP A 40 6.59 9.19 -9.11
CA ASP A 40 7.14 10.48 -8.69
C ASP A 40 6.03 11.47 -8.27
N LEU A 41 4.95 11.55 -9.07
CA LEU A 41 3.79 12.38 -8.76
C LEU A 41 3.03 11.89 -7.51
N MET A 42 2.96 10.57 -7.30
CA MET A 42 2.36 10.01 -6.09
C MET A 42 3.20 10.32 -4.85
N ASP A 43 4.52 10.36 -4.96
CA ASP A 43 5.41 10.77 -3.87
C ASP A 43 5.29 12.26 -3.56
N GLU A 44 5.26 13.13 -4.59
CA GLU A 44 5.02 14.57 -4.42
C GLU A 44 3.68 14.87 -3.74
N LEU A 45 2.63 14.12 -4.10
CA LEU A 45 1.30 14.26 -3.52
C LEU A 45 1.13 13.51 -2.19
N GLY A 46 2.14 12.77 -1.71
CA GLY A 46 2.08 11.96 -0.50
C GLY A 46 1.01 10.86 -0.55
N LEU A 47 0.72 10.35 -1.75
CA LEU A 47 -0.27 9.31 -2.03
C LEU A 47 0.32 7.90 -2.04
N THR A 48 1.63 7.76 -1.81
CA THR A 48 2.25 6.44 -1.76
C THR A 48 1.70 5.59 -0.60
N PRO A 49 1.24 4.35 -0.86
CA PRO A 49 0.64 3.51 0.16
C PRO A 49 1.68 3.12 1.20
N GLY A 50 1.73 3.90 2.29
CA GLY A 50 2.70 3.79 3.37
C GLY A 50 3.09 5.14 3.96
N SER A 51 3.10 6.21 3.16
CA SER A 51 3.72 7.49 3.55
C SER A 51 2.82 8.46 4.34
N ALA A 52 1.54 8.16 4.58
CA ALA A 52 0.66 9.07 5.33
C ALA A 52 -0.17 8.44 6.47
N LYS A 53 -0.01 7.13 6.76
CA LYS A 53 -1.03 6.40 7.56
C LYS A 53 -0.55 5.31 8.52
N GLU A 54 0.75 5.20 8.79
CA GLU A 54 1.19 4.55 10.04
C GLU A 54 0.57 5.26 11.27
N ILE A 55 0.31 6.57 11.17
CA ILE A 55 -0.06 7.41 12.32
C ILE A 55 -1.56 7.28 12.73
N ARG A 56 -2.48 7.01 11.79
CA ARG A 56 -3.93 6.97 12.11
C ARG A 56 -4.43 5.60 12.57
N LYS A 57 -3.61 4.55 12.50
CA LYS A 57 -3.95 3.17 12.89
C LYS A 57 -3.53 2.80 14.31
N GLU A 58 -2.96 3.74 15.07
CA GLU A 58 -3.22 3.86 16.51
C GLU A 58 -4.69 4.31 16.74
N LYS A 59 -5.61 3.71 15.98
CA LYS A 59 -7.02 3.67 16.29
C LYS A 59 -7.10 2.95 17.61
N ARG A 60 -7.12 3.73 18.70
CA ARG A 60 -8.05 3.57 19.83
C ARG A 60 -8.57 2.13 19.91
N ALA A 61 -7.72 1.19 20.28
CA ALA A 61 -8.16 -0.11 20.74
C ALA A 61 -8.68 0.11 22.17
N LYS A 62 -9.74 0.93 22.31
CA LYS A 62 -10.53 0.94 23.54
C LYS A 62 -11.19 -0.43 23.57
N SER A 63 -10.67 -1.29 24.42
CA SER A 63 -11.18 -2.63 24.66
C SER A 63 -12.73 -2.57 24.77
N PRO A 64 -13.47 -3.43 24.05
CA PRO A 64 -14.93 -3.38 24.05
C PRO A 64 -15.57 -3.83 25.36
N LYS A 65 -14.77 -4.16 26.39
CA LYS A 65 -15.24 -4.79 27.62
C LYS A 65 -15.54 -3.82 28.78
N SER A 66 -15.25 -2.52 28.64
CA SER A 66 -15.43 -1.54 29.73
C SER A 66 -16.27 -0.32 29.37
N ARG A 67 -16.88 -0.28 28.18
CA ARG A 67 -17.77 0.82 27.82
C ARG A 67 -19.13 0.57 28.47
N ASP A 68 -19.48 1.44 29.40
CA ASP A 68 -20.76 1.45 30.10
C ASP A 68 -21.93 1.28 29.10
N PRO A 69 -22.84 0.31 29.32
CA PRO A 69 -23.98 0.10 28.44
C PRO A 69 -24.96 1.28 28.46
N LEU A 70 -24.92 2.13 29.50
CA LEU A 70 -25.79 3.29 29.62
C LEU A 70 -25.03 4.59 29.35
N THR A 71 -25.69 5.49 28.60
CA THR A 71 -25.27 6.89 28.55
C THR A 71 -25.49 7.56 29.91
N ALA A 72 -24.76 8.63 30.20
CA ALA A 72 -24.88 9.34 31.49
C ALA A 72 -26.32 9.77 31.84
N ARG A 73 -27.11 10.17 30.83
CA ARG A 73 -28.53 10.52 31.01
C ARG A 73 -29.38 9.29 31.37
N GLN A 74 -29.13 8.15 30.71
CA GLN A 74 -29.85 6.91 30.98
C GLN A 74 -29.51 6.36 32.37
N ARG A 75 -28.23 6.44 32.80
CA ARG A 75 -27.84 6.06 34.16
C ARG A 75 -28.56 6.93 35.19
N LYS A 76 -28.54 8.25 35.02
CA LYS A 76 -29.22 9.18 35.93
C LYS A 76 -30.72 8.88 36.04
N LEU A 77 -31.38 8.66 34.91
CA LEU A 77 -32.81 8.31 34.88
C LEU A 77 -33.05 6.93 35.52
N ALA A 78 -32.20 5.94 35.30
CA ALA A 78 -32.35 4.63 35.90
C ALA A 78 -32.09 4.62 37.41
N GLU A 79 -31.20 5.49 37.90
CA GLU A 79 -31.03 5.75 39.33
C GLU A 79 -32.27 6.42 39.94
N GLU A 80 -32.83 7.43 39.27
CA GLU A 80 -34.07 8.11 39.70
C GLU A 80 -35.27 7.13 39.74
N LEU A 81 -35.32 6.18 38.81
CA LEU A 81 -36.34 5.12 38.77
C LEU A 81 -36.04 3.94 39.71
N GLY A 82 -34.90 3.94 40.42
CA GLY A 82 -34.49 2.86 41.32
C GLY A 82 -34.15 1.53 40.62
N LEU A 83 -33.92 1.57 39.30
CA LEU A 83 -33.56 0.40 38.47
C LEU A 83 -32.07 0.03 38.59
N LEU A 84 -31.25 0.94 39.09
CA LEU A 84 -29.84 0.73 39.41
C LEU A 84 -29.58 1.05 40.88
N LYS A 85 -28.89 0.16 41.56
CA LYS A 85 -28.35 0.42 42.90
C LYS A 85 -27.02 1.17 42.73
N ARG A 86 -26.80 2.19 43.55
CA ARG A 86 -25.45 2.73 43.72
C ARG A 86 -24.70 1.71 44.57
N ASP A 87 -23.71 1.05 43.98
CA ASP A 87 -22.74 0.25 44.73
C ASP A 87 -21.95 1.14 45.70
#